data_AF-A0A1Q9D3B7-F1
#
_entry.id   AF-A0A1Q9D3B7-F1
#
_cell.length_a   1.000
_cell.length_b   1.000
_cell.length_c   1.000
_cell.angle_alpha   90.00
_cell.angle_beta   90.00
_cell.angle_gamma   90.00
#
_symmetry.space_group_name_H-M   'P 1'
#
loop_
_entity.id
_entity.type
_entity.pdbx_description
1 polymer ?
#
loop_
_entity_poly.entity_id
_entity_poly.type
_entity_poly.pdbx_seq_one_letter_code
_entity_poly.pdbx_strand_id
1 'polypeptide(L)'
;MTSASETVLKLEKIAEWADEFLKESIPQGTWSFDQLETWAAAGEEVTAARGMHPDGWTAEAEPAASLKGASAIGVQADPGWTAEAEGEEAERRAAAAATALAAAAAAEATHNLRASKGKGGLAQYRIPPPAGRADPKKEVSITEEQRQHSISLEGYLYATIDFTSPQAQPPWTTEPDARYTYQTKTDISVIRAKNLPSGWEVAPATETVIREVIKPYSWGTHLLVTEGCKAYWTAAGNNPGCLEALWDYEKLPGRTLLSWQTGDEHC
;
A
#
# COMPACT_ATOMS: atom_id res chain seq x y z
N MET A 1 -42.34 -12.89 -15.43
CA MET A 1 -42.88 -11.81 -14.57
C MET A 1 -42.54 -12.17 -13.13
N THR A 2 -41.33 -11.86 -12.70
CA THR A 2 -40.93 -11.97 -11.29
C THR A 2 -41.70 -10.91 -10.52
N SER A 3 -42.48 -11.38 -9.57
CA SER A 3 -43.49 -10.64 -8.82
C SER A 3 -42.84 -9.52 -8.00
N ALA A 4 -43.48 -8.35 -7.92
CA ALA A 4 -43.06 -7.22 -7.08
C ALA A 4 -42.79 -7.61 -5.62
N SER A 5 -43.33 -8.75 -5.16
CA SER A 5 -43.03 -9.33 -3.85
C SER A 5 -41.56 -9.72 -3.65
N GLU A 6 -40.83 -10.08 -4.70
CA GLU A 6 -39.42 -10.51 -4.59
C GLU A 6 -38.48 -9.32 -4.42
N THR A 7 -38.84 -8.16 -4.97
CA THR A 7 -38.06 -6.92 -4.83
C THR A 7 -38.18 -6.34 -3.42
N VAL A 8 -39.37 -6.42 -2.81
CA VAL A 8 -39.59 -5.97 -1.42
C VAL A 8 -38.76 -6.81 -0.43
N LEU A 9 -38.75 -8.14 -0.61
CA LEU A 9 -37.93 -9.06 0.20
C LEU A 9 -36.42 -8.81 0.11
N LYS A 10 -35.92 -8.28 -1.02
CA LYS A 10 -34.50 -7.93 -1.16
C LYS A 10 -34.17 -6.61 -0.45
N LEU A 11 -35.07 -5.65 -0.46
CA LEU A 11 -34.87 -4.36 0.22
C LEU A 11 -34.90 -4.51 1.74
N GLU A 12 -35.79 -5.37 2.28
CA GLU A 12 -35.81 -5.68 3.71
C GLU A 12 -34.50 -6.31 4.19
N LYS A 13 -33.94 -7.26 3.43
CA LYS A 13 -32.64 -7.88 3.77
C LYS A 13 -31.46 -6.92 3.70
N ILE A 14 -31.49 -5.95 2.78
CA ILE A 14 -30.45 -4.92 2.71
C ILE A 14 -30.54 -3.98 3.91
N ALA A 15 -31.75 -3.64 4.36
CA ALA A 15 -31.97 -2.83 5.55
C ALA A 15 -31.51 -3.56 6.83
N GLU A 16 -31.82 -4.85 6.97
CA GLU A 16 -31.35 -5.67 8.09
C GLU A 16 -29.82 -5.78 8.12
N TRP A 17 -29.20 -6.02 6.96
CA TRP A 17 -27.73 -6.08 6.86
C TRP A 17 -27.07 -4.75 7.20
N ALA A 18 -27.64 -3.62 6.77
CA ALA A 18 -27.11 -2.29 7.08
C ALA A 18 -27.20 -1.98 8.58
N ASP A 19 -28.27 -2.40 9.25
CA ASP A 19 -28.45 -2.22 10.70
C ASP A 19 -27.46 -3.09 11.51
N GLU A 20 -27.21 -4.32 11.06
CA GLU A 20 -26.23 -5.22 11.67
C GLU A 20 -24.79 -4.70 11.48
N PHE A 21 -24.46 -4.22 10.27
CA PHE A 21 -23.17 -3.62 9.97
C PHE A 21 -22.90 -2.36 10.81
N LEU A 22 -23.92 -1.52 11.02
CA LEU A 22 -23.81 -0.32 11.87
C LEU A 22 -23.62 -0.68 13.36
N LYS A 23 -24.23 -1.78 13.82
CA LYS A 23 -24.06 -2.27 15.20
C LYS A 23 -22.66 -2.85 15.46
N GLU A 24 -22.04 -3.48 14.47
CA GLU A 24 -20.68 -4.04 14.59
C GLU A 24 -19.58 -2.99 14.36
N SER A 25 -19.83 -2.00 13.49
CA SER A 25 -18.81 -1.02 13.09
C SER A 25 -18.67 0.16 14.05
N ILE A 26 -19.62 0.37 14.96
CA ILE A 26 -19.56 1.42 15.97
C ILE A 26 -19.15 0.78 17.31
N PRO A 27 -17.90 0.93 17.78
CA PRO A 27 -17.53 0.47 19.12
C PRO A 27 -18.43 1.15 20.15
N GLN A 28 -18.96 0.40 21.12
CA GLN A 28 -19.87 0.89 22.16
C GLN A 28 -19.25 1.87 23.18
N GLY A 29 -18.30 2.72 22.75
CA GLY A 29 -17.92 3.93 23.45
C GLY A 29 -18.87 5.05 23.05
N THR A 30 -19.37 5.81 24.02
CA THR A 30 -20.11 7.05 23.76
C THR A 30 -19.19 8.04 23.07
N TRP A 31 -19.37 8.24 21.76
CA TRP A 31 -18.78 9.38 21.06
C TRP A 31 -19.49 10.64 21.54
N SER A 32 -18.74 11.67 21.93
CA SER A 32 -19.34 12.98 22.19
C SER A 32 -19.80 13.59 20.86
N PHE A 33 -20.79 14.47 20.92
CA PHE A 33 -21.28 15.20 19.74
C PHE A 33 -20.13 15.93 19.01
N ASP A 34 -19.15 16.46 19.76
CA ASP A 34 -17.95 17.10 19.21
C ASP A 34 -17.06 16.15 18.39
N GLN A 35 -17.00 14.86 18.74
CA GLN A 35 -16.22 13.86 17.98
C GLN A 35 -16.88 13.50 16.65
N LEU A 36 -18.22 13.53 16.59
CA LEU A 36 -18.98 13.33 15.36
C LEU A 36 -18.85 14.53 14.41
N GLU A 37 -18.85 15.77 14.92
CA GLU A 37 -18.61 16.96 14.10
C GLU A 37 -17.19 16.98 13.54
N THR A 38 -16.18 16.57 14.32
CA THR A 38 -14.79 16.51 13.87
C THR A 38 -14.59 15.46 12.77
N TRP A 39 -15.26 14.32 12.87
CA TRP A 39 -15.21 13.27 11.84
C TRP A 39 -15.93 13.69 10.55
N ALA A 40 -17.06 14.38 10.66
CA ALA A 40 -17.78 14.94 9.51
C ALA A 40 -16.97 16.03 8.79
N ALA A 41 -16.30 16.91 9.54
CA ALA A 41 -15.42 17.95 8.98
C ALA A 41 -14.20 17.37 8.25
N ALA A 42 -13.63 16.26 8.75
CA ALA A 42 -12.52 15.56 8.09
C ALA A 42 -12.93 14.89 6.77
N GLY A 43 -14.22 14.57 6.58
CA GLY A 43 -14.75 14.07 5.31
C GLY A 43 -14.90 15.14 4.23
N GLU A 44 -15.02 16.41 4.61
CA GLU A 44 -15.23 17.54 3.67
C GLU A 44 -13.91 18.14 3.15
N GLU A 45 -12.79 17.99 3.88
CA GLU A 45 -11.48 18.46 3.42
C GLU A 45 -10.86 17.60 2.29
N VAL A 46 -11.33 16.36 2.11
CA VAL A 46 -10.76 15.43 1.11
C VAL A 46 -11.21 15.77 -0.32
N THR A 47 -12.24 16.59 -0.51
CA THR A 47 -12.70 17.03 -1.85
C THR A 47 -12.16 18.40 -2.28
N ALA A 48 -11.51 19.17 -1.40
CA ALA A 48 -11.00 20.50 -1.74
C ALA A 48 -9.57 20.53 -2.32
N ALA A 49 -8.77 19.47 -2.15
CA ALA A 49 -7.35 19.48 -2.50
C ALA A 49 -7.02 18.93 -3.92
N ARG A 50 -7.87 19.18 -4.93
CA ARG A 50 -7.60 18.75 -6.31
C ARG A 50 -7.82 19.87 -7.33
N GLY A 51 -6.96 20.88 -7.27
CA GLY A 51 -6.90 21.94 -8.26
C GLY A 51 -5.65 22.80 -8.15
N MET A 52 -4.47 22.25 -8.47
CA MET A 52 -3.26 23.06 -8.68
C MET A 52 -2.56 22.62 -9.97
N HIS A 53 -2.55 23.52 -10.95
CA HIS A 53 -1.72 23.48 -12.15
C HIS A 53 -0.46 24.32 -11.90
N PRO A 54 0.73 23.92 -12.39
CA PRO A 54 1.98 24.58 -12.05
C PRO A 54 2.23 25.75 -13.02
N ASP A 55 2.62 26.91 -12.48
CA ASP A 55 3.59 27.81 -13.11
C ASP A 55 4.01 28.91 -12.10
N GLY A 56 5.33 28.95 -11.83
CA GLY A 56 6.09 30.17 -11.49
C GLY A 56 5.84 30.86 -10.15
N TRP A 57 6.73 30.64 -9.18
CA TRP A 57 6.96 31.57 -8.07
C TRP A 57 8.37 32.16 -8.16
N THR A 58 8.45 33.50 -8.24
CA THR A 58 9.61 34.27 -7.78
C THR A 58 9.21 34.99 -6.50
N ALA A 59 10.13 34.96 -5.55
CA ALA A 59 10.04 35.46 -4.20
C ALA A 59 9.71 36.96 -4.10
N GLU A 60 8.96 37.33 -3.06
CA GLU A 60 9.32 38.41 -2.13
C GLU A 60 8.42 38.33 -0.88
N ALA A 61 9.01 38.54 0.28
CA ALA A 61 8.39 38.36 1.59
C ALA A 61 8.06 39.70 2.27
N GLU A 62 7.02 39.63 3.11
CA GLU A 62 6.58 40.54 4.20
C GLU A 62 5.63 41.73 3.89
N PRO A 63 4.82 42.22 4.86
CA PRO A 63 4.37 41.62 6.14
C PRO A 63 2.84 41.65 6.38
N ALA A 64 2.46 40.99 7.47
CA ALA A 64 1.15 40.85 8.12
C ALA A 64 0.12 41.99 7.92
N ALA A 65 -1.09 41.60 7.50
CA ALA A 65 -2.31 42.40 7.64
C ALA A 65 -3.49 41.54 8.12
N SER A 66 -3.95 41.85 9.33
CA SER A 66 -5.29 41.71 9.90
C SER A 66 -6.41 41.23 8.95
N LEU A 67 -6.89 39.99 9.14
CA LEU A 67 -8.17 39.51 8.60
C LEU A 67 -9.26 39.59 9.69
N LYS A 68 -9.98 40.71 9.69
CA LYS A 68 -11.36 40.81 10.17
C LYS A 68 -12.26 40.83 8.94
N GLY A 69 -13.18 39.88 8.81
CA GLY A 69 -14.26 39.97 7.81
C GLY A 69 -14.70 38.63 7.26
N ALA A 70 -15.35 37.80 8.07
CA ALA A 70 -16.23 36.75 7.56
C ALA A 70 -17.52 37.42 7.05
N SER A 71 -17.53 37.85 5.79
CA SER A 71 -18.77 38.20 5.10
C SER A 71 -19.46 36.92 4.65
N ALA A 72 -20.73 36.79 5.03
CA ALA A 72 -21.63 35.76 4.56
C ALA A 72 -21.64 35.73 3.02
N ILE A 73 -21.19 34.62 2.45
CA ILE A 73 -21.42 34.29 1.04
C ILE A 73 -22.89 33.89 0.96
N GLY A 74 -23.73 34.84 0.56
CA GLY A 74 -25.09 34.55 0.15
C GLY A 74 -25.06 33.66 -1.08
N VAL A 75 -25.42 32.39 -0.92
CA VAL A 75 -25.70 31.49 -2.05
C VAL A 75 -26.95 32.03 -2.72
N GLN A 76 -26.73 32.78 -3.79
CA GLN A 76 -27.78 33.29 -4.65
C GLN A 76 -28.32 32.08 -5.44
N ALA A 77 -29.47 31.56 -4.99
CA ALA A 77 -30.16 30.48 -5.69
C ALA A 77 -30.56 30.98 -7.09
N ASP A 78 -29.97 30.37 -8.12
CA ASP A 78 -30.25 30.66 -9.52
C ASP A 78 -31.72 30.30 -9.81
N PRO A 79 -32.60 31.28 -10.13
CA PRO A 79 -34.03 31.02 -10.32
C PRO A 79 -34.36 30.47 -11.72
N GLY A 80 -33.39 29.84 -12.39
CA GLY A 80 -33.47 29.41 -13.78
C GLY A 80 -33.72 27.93 -14.01
N TRP A 81 -33.99 27.13 -12.96
CA TRP A 81 -34.27 25.70 -13.14
C TRP A 81 -35.71 25.51 -13.60
N THR A 82 -35.90 25.39 -14.91
CA THR A 82 -37.20 25.09 -15.50
C THR A 82 -37.50 23.60 -15.36
N ALA A 83 -38.77 23.24 -15.16
CA ALA A 83 -39.22 21.85 -15.05
C ALA A 83 -38.85 20.98 -16.27
N GLU A 84 -38.48 21.58 -17.39
CA GLU A 84 -37.99 20.89 -18.59
C GLU A 84 -36.58 20.32 -18.39
N ALA A 85 -35.71 20.98 -17.62
CA ALA A 85 -34.36 20.50 -17.34
C ALA A 85 -34.34 19.28 -16.40
N GLU A 86 -35.33 19.16 -15.51
CA GLU A 86 -35.47 17.96 -14.65
C GLU A 86 -35.86 16.71 -15.47
N GLY A 87 -36.63 16.88 -16.53
CA GLY A 87 -37.02 15.79 -17.43
C GLY A 87 -35.82 15.20 -18.18
N GLU A 88 -34.95 16.06 -18.72
CA GLU A 88 -33.80 15.63 -19.50
C GLU A 88 -32.74 14.94 -18.62
N GLU A 89 -32.54 15.42 -17.38
CA GLU A 89 -31.62 14.78 -16.45
C GLU A 89 -32.15 13.45 -15.90
N ALA A 90 -33.46 13.33 -15.67
CA ALA A 90 -34.09 12.05 -15.33
C ALA A 90 -33.93 11.02 -16.45
N GLU A 91 -34.08 11.44 -17.72
CA GLU A 91 -33.88 10.56 -18.88
C GLU A 91 -32.41 10.11 -19.01
N ARG A 92 -31.44 11.01 -18.80
CA ARG A 92 -30.01 10.65 -18.78
C ARG A 92 -29.67 9.68 -17.65
N ARG A 93 -30.23 9.86 -16.46
CA ARG A 93 -30.04 8.92 -15.33
C ARG A 93 -30.65 7.55 -15.62
N ALA A 94 -31.82 7.50 -16.26
CA ALA A 94 -32.44 6.24 -16.68
C ALA A 94 -31.60 5.50 -17.74
N ALA A 95 -31.07 6.22 -18.73
CA ALA A 95 -30.19 5.67 -19.77
C ALA A 95 -28.86 5.13 -19.19
N ALA A 96 -28.26 5.83 -18.23
CA ALA A 96 -27.06 5.39 -17.54
C ALA A 96 -27.31 4.12 -16.71
N ALA A 97 -28.43 4.07 -15.97
CA ALA A 97 -28.83 2.89 -15.19
C ALA A 97 -29.07 1.66 -16.09
N ALA A 98 -29.72 1.83 -17.24
CA ALA A 98 -29.94 0.74 -18.20
C ALA A 98 -28.61 0.20 -18.76
N THR A 99 -27.64 1.08 -19.01
CA THR A 99 -26.31 0.69 -19.50
C THR A 99 -25.52 -0.09 -18.45
N ALA A 100 -25.58 0.34 -17.18
CA ALA A 100 -24.93 -0.37 -16.08
C ALA A 100 -25.49 -1.79 -15.87
N LEU A 101 -26.81 -1.94 -15.98
CA LEU A 101 -27.49 -3.25 -15.91
C LEU A 101 -27.09 -4.19 -17.06
N ALA A 102 -26.97 -3.66 -18.29
CA ALA A 102 -26.51 -4.44 -19.44
C ALA A 102 -25.04 -4.89 -19.29
N ALA A 103 -24.17 -4.04 -18.72
CA ALA A 103 -22.77 -4.38 -18.46
C ALA A 103 -22.63 -5.47 -17.39
N ALA A 104 -23.43 -5.41 -16.32
CA ALA A 104 -23.45 -6.44 -15.27
C ALA A 104 -23.90 -7.81 -15.82
N ALA A 105 -24.94 -7.85 -16.67
CA ALA A 105 -25.41 -9.08 -17.29
C ALA A 105 -24.37 -9.71 -18.25
N ALA A 106 -23.60 -8.89 -18.97
CA ALA A 106 -22.52 -9.37 -19.83
C ALA A 106 -21.34 -9.96 -19.04
N ALA A 107 -21.02 -9.40 -17.88
CA ALA A 107 -19.98 -9.94 -16.99
C ALA A 107 -20.37 -11.32 -16.41
N GLU A 108 -21.65 -11.52 -16.05
CA GLU A 108 -22.12 -12.79 -15.52
C GLU A 108 -22.12 -13.91 -16.59
N ALA A 109 -22.48 -13.58 -17.84
CA ALA A 109 -22.45 -14.54 -18.95
C ALA A 109 -21.03 -15.04 -19.27
N THR A 110 -20.02 -14.17 -19.17
CA THR A 110 -18.62 -14.55 -19.40
C THR A 110 -18.03 -15.41 -18.27
N HIS A 111 -18.47 -15.21 -17.02
CA HIS A 111 -18.07 -16.05 -15.90
C HIS A 111 -18.55 -17.51 -16.06
N ASN A 112 -19.80 -17.71 -16.50
CA ASN A 112 -20.37 -19.05 -16.67
C ASN A 112 -19.76 -19.85 -17.84
N LEU A 113 -19.30 -19.18 -18.89
CA LEU A 113 -18.59 -19.83 -20.00
C LEU A 113 -17.19 -20.34 -19.63
N ARG A 114 -16.56 -19.77 -18.59
CA ARG A 114 -15.23 -20.20 -18.13
C ARG A 114 -15.29 -21.46 -17.26
N ALA A 115 -16.40 -21.70 -16.59
CA ALA A 115 -16.57 -22.85 -15.69
C ALA A 115 -16.75 -24.20 -16.42
N SER A 116 -17.13 -24.22 -17.70
CA SER A 116 -17.52 -25.45 -18.41
C SER A 116 -16.42 -26.12 -19.25
N LYS A 117 -15.24 -25.51 -19.42
CA LYS A 117 -14.18 -26.02 -20.33
C LYS A 117 -13.15 -26.99 -19.71
N GLY A 118 -13.35 -27.48 -18.48
CA GLY A 118 -12.29 -28.17 -17.72
C GLY A 118 -12.41 -29.68 -17.49
N LYS A 119 -13.27 -30.44 -18.19
CA LYS A 119 -13.47 -31.89 -17.93
C LYS A 119 -13.23 -32.80 -19.16
N GLY A 120 -12.32 -32.41 -20.05
CA GLY A 120 -11.78 -33.32 -21.06
C GLY A 120 -10.67 -34.18 -20.47
N GLY A 121 -10.97 -35.44 -20.15
CA GLY A 121 -10.02 -36.42 -19.64
C GLY A 121 -8.97 -36.81 -20.67
N LEU A 122 -7.90 -36.02 -20.76
CA LEU A 122 -6.64 -36.51 -21.30
C LEU A 122 -6.00 -37.37 -20.21
N ALA A 123 -5.86 -38.67 -20.47
CA ALA A 123 -5.04 -39.56 -19.68
C ALA A 123 -3.61 -38.98 -19.65
N GLN A 124 -3.32 -38.19 -18.62
CA GLN A 124 -2.02 -37.60 -18.39
C GLN A 124 -1.04 -38.76 -18.25
N TYR A 125 -0.20 -38.92 -19.27
CA TYR A 125 1.02 -39.70 -19.18
C TYR A 125 1.89 -39.02 -18.12
N ARG A 126 1.65 -39.34 -16.84
CA ARG A 126 2.44 -38.83 -15.72
C ARG A 126 3.79 -39.52 -15.82
N ILE A 127 4.75 -38.83 -16.40
CA ILE A 127 6.17 -39.15 -16.21
C ILE A 127 6.34 -39.24 -14.68
N PRO A 128 6.73 -40.41 -14.14
CA PRO A 128 6.93 -40.55 -12.71
C PRO A 128 7.91 -39.46 -12.28
N PRO A 129 7.63 -38.74 -11.17
CA PRO A 129 8.53 -37.72 -10.68
C PRO A 129 9.93 -38.33 -10.62
N PRO A 130 10.97 -37.67 -11.18
CA PRO A 130 12.32 -38.21 -11.15
C PRO A 130 12.64 -38.58 -9.71
N ALA A 131 13.12 -39.82 -9.51
CA ALA A 131 13.45 -40.35 -8.18
C ALA A 131 14.20 -39.27 -7.42
N GLY A 132 13.59 -38.76 -6.33
CA GLY A 132 14.02 -37.54 -5.67
C GLY A 132 15.52 -37.57 -5.49
N ARG A 133 16.23 -36.68 -6.20
CA ARG A 133 17.64 -36.44 -5.93
C ARG A 133 17.65 -35.96 -4.49
N ALA A 134 18.08 -36.83 -3.59
CA ALA A 134 18.47 -36.41 -2.26
C ALA A 134 19.64 -35.47 -2.50
N ASP A 135 19.35 -34.17 -2.61
CA ASP A 135 20.38 -33.16 -2.67
C ASP A 135 21.20 -33.36 -1.40
N PRO A 136 22.48 -33.73 -1.52
CA PRO A 136 23.31 -33.96 -0.35
C PRO A 136 23.23 -32.69 0.48
N LYS A 137 22.82 -32.82 1.75
CA LYS A 137 22.81 -31.72 2.72
C LYS A 137 24.22 -31.13 2.72
N LYS A 138 24.41 -30.06 1.96
CA LYS A 138 25.69 -29.38 1.88
C LYS A 138 25.85 -28.70 3.22
N GLU A 139 26.80 -29.18 4.02
CA GLU A 139 27.19 -28.51 5.25
C GLU A 139 27.58 -27.09 4.89
N VAL A 140 26.80 -26.13 5.39
CA VAL A 140 27.01 -24.71 5.11
C VAL A 140 28.20 -24.27 5.97
N SER A 141 29.39 -24.27 5.39
CA SER A 141 30.55 -23.62 5.99
C SER A 141 30.53 -22.14 5.65
N ILE A 142 30.56 -21.30 6.68
CA ILE A 142 30.67 -19.84 6.55
C ILE A 142 32.08 -19.54 6.07
N THR A 143 32.22 -18.79 4.97
CA THR A 143 33.53 -18.41 4.45
C THR A 143 34.15 -17.31 5.33
N GLU A 144 35.47 -17.16 5.27
CA GLU A 144 36.17 -16.12 6.04
C GLU A 144 35.75 -14.71 5.59
N GLU A 145 35.55 -14.50 4.29
CA GLU A 145 35.03 -13.24 3.74
C GLU A 145 33.64 -12.90 4.30
N GLN A 146 32.74 -13.88 4.37
CA GLN A 146 31.42 -13.67 4.97
C GLN A 146 31.54 -13.27 6.45
N ARG A 147 32.43 -13.93 7.20
CA ARG A 147 32.68 -13.62 8.61
C ARG A 147 33.22 -12.20 8.80
N GLN A 148 34.12 -11.74 7.94
CA GLN A 148 34.68 -10.38 7.99
C GLN A 148 33.65 -9.28 7.70
N HIS A 149 32.62 -9.59 6.91
CA HIS A 149 31.51 -8.69 6.58
C HIS A 149 30.26 -8.92 7.44
N SER A 150 30.41 -9.63 8.55
CA SER A 150 29.31 -9.92 9.48
C SER A 150 29.56 -9.32 10.87
N ILE A 151 28.49 -9.12 11.62
CA ILE A 151 28.51 -8.77 13.05
C ILE A 151 28.08 -9.98 13.86
N SER A 152 28.83 -10.31 14.90
CA SER A 152 28.50 -11.39 15.83
C SER A 152 27.70 -10.85 17.02
N LEU A 153 26.46 -11.33 17.19
CA LEU A 153 25.59 -10.98 18.32
C LEU A 153 24.82 -12.22 18.76
N GLU A 154 24.88 -12.54 20.06
CA GLU A 154 24.16 -13.67 20.69
C GLU A 154 24.38 -15.03 20.01
N GLY A 155 25.55 -15.25 19.41
CA GLY A 155 25.89 -16.50 18.72
C GLY A 155 25.42 -16.56 17.26
N TYR A 156 24.78 -15.50 16.76
CA TYR A 156 24.39 -15.34 15.37
C TYR A 156 25.35 -14.39 14.64
N LEU A 157 25.46 -14.56 13.33
CA LEU A 157 26.16 -13.64 12.44
C LEU A 157 25.12 -12.86 11.60
N TYR A 158 25.25 -11.55 11.59
CA TYR A 158 24.38 -10.64 10.86
C TYR A 158 25.16 -9.99 9.72
N ALA A 159 24.63 -10.05 8.51
CA ALA A 159 25.21 -9.43 7.32
C ALA A 159 24.10 -8.99 6.37
N THR A 160 24.41 -8.09 5.43
CA THR A 160 23.53 -7.84 4.30
C THR A 160 23.57 -9.01 3.31
N ILE A 161 22.54 -9.13 2.47
CA ILE A 161 22.45 -10.21 1.45
C ILE A 161 23.65 -10.23 0.49
N ASP A 162 24.32 -9.09 0.34
CA ASP A 162 25.49 -8.90 -0.52
C ASP A 162 26.83 -8.97 0.22
N PHE A 163 26.80 -9.23 1.54
CA PHE A 163 27.97 -9.16 2.41
C PHE A 163 28.71 -7.82 2.30
N THR A 164 27.94 -6.73 2.23
CA THR A 164 28.47 -5.37 2.33
C THR A 164 29.05 -5.19 3.73
N SER A 165 30.25 -4.61 3.82
CA SER A 165 30.87 -4.30 5.11
C SER A 165 29.94 -3.44 5.98
N PRO A 166 29.81 -3.72 7.29
CA PRO A 166 29.00 -2.90 8.20
C PRO A 166 29.43 -1.43 8.23
N GLN A 167 30.72 -1.16 7.98
CA GLN A 167 31.29 0.18 7.95
C GLN A 167 31.30 0.82 6.56
N ALA A 168 30.79 0.12 5.54
CA ALA A 168 30.72 0.69 4.20
C ALA A 168 29.84 1.94 4.22
N GLN A 169 30.36 3.05 3.73
CA GLN A 169 29.56 4.24 3.51
C GLN A 169 28.69 4.04 2.27
N PRO A 170 27.47 4.61 2.22
CA PRO A 170 26.66 4.56 1.01
C PRO A 170 27.45 5.11 -0.17
N PRO A 171 27.59 4.35 -1.27
CA PRO A 171 28.37 4.80 -2.42
C PRO A 171 27.66 5.88 -3.24
N TRP A 172 26.36 6.11 -2.99
CA TRP A 172 25.59 7.14 -3.64
C TRP A 172 25.76 8.48 -2.92
N THR A 173 26.09 9.50 -3.71
CA THR A 173 25.88 10.89 -3.30
C THR A 173 24.41 11.07 -2.94
N THR A 174 24.11 11.86 -1.90
CA THR A 174 22.73 12.31 -1.61
C THR A 174 22.14 13.15 -2.73
N GLU A 175 22.99 13.64 -3.65
CA GLU A 175 22.54 14.14 -4.94
C GLU A 175 21.89 12.99 -5.72
N PRO A 176 20.58 13.02 -5.97
CA PRO A 176 19.90 12.00 -6.75
C PRO A 176 20.61 11.94 -8.09
N ASP A 177 21.19 10.77 -8.40
CA ASP A 177 21.81 10.55 -9.70
C ASP A 177 20.75 10.93 -10.75
N ALA A 178 21.05 11.89 -11.63
CA ALA A 178 20.07 12.52 -12.53
C ALA A 178 19.34 11.53 -13.47
N ARG A 179 19.75 10.25 -13.41
CA ARG A 179 19.23 9.12 -14.17
C ARG A 179 18.14 8.34 -13.42
N TYR A 180 17.92 8.55 -12.12
CA TYR A 180 16.79 7.95 -11.41
C TYR A 180 15.51 8.73 -11.76
N THR A 181 15.06 8.57 -13.01
CA THR A 181 13.74 9.01 -13.43
C THR A 181 12.76 7.91 -13.11
N TYR A 182 11.85 8.16 -12.17
CA TYR A 182 10.70 7.29 -11.86
C TYR A 182 9.92 6.83 -13.13
N GLN A 183 10.05 7.58 -14.23
CA GLN A 183 9.43 7.31 -15.52
C GLN A 183 10.11 6.20 -16.33
N THR A 184 11.43 6.02 -16.23
CA THR A 184 12.13 5.01 -17.06
C THR A 184 12.13 3.63 -16.42
N LYS A 185 11.97 3.51 -15.09
CA LYS A 185 11.88 2.23 -14.33
C LYS A 185 12.98 1.21 -14.66
N THR A 186 14.06 1.61 -15.30
CA THR A 186 15.09 0.72 -15.82
C THR A 186 16.42 1.02 -15.16
N ASP A 187 16.47 1.02 -13.84
CA ASP A 187 17.74 0.72 -13.19
C ASP A 187 17.80 -0.79 -12.96
N ILE A 188 18.53 -1.47 -13.85
CA ILE A 188 18.72 -2.93 -13.86
C ILE A 188 19.29 -3.42 -12.52
N SER A 189 19.94 -2.54 -11.76
CA SER A 189 20.49 -2.84 -10.44
C SER A 189 19.42 -3.11 -9.37
N VAL A 190 18.20 -2.58 -9.53
CA VAL A 190 17.10 -2.71 -8.55
C VAL A 190 16.22 -3.96 -8.77
N ILE A 191 16.29 -4.57 -9.96
CA ILE A 191 15.28 -5.57 -10.39
C ILE A 191 15.74 -7.03 -10.18
N ARG A 192 17.02 -7.27 -9.86
CA ARG A 192 17.48 -8.65 -9.64
C ARG A 192 17.11 -9.08 -8.23
N ALA A 193 16.03 -9.85 -8.12
CA ALA A 193 15.71 -10.61 -6.92
C ALA A 193 16.97 -11.40 -6.49
N LYS A 194 17.50 -11.07 -5.32
CA LYS A 194 18.64 -11.77 -4.73
C LYS A 194 18.10 -12.88 -3.85
N ASN A 195 18.63 -14.08 -4.03
CA ASN A 195 18.31 -15.20 -3.16
C ASN A 195 19.19 -15.14 -1.93
N LEU A 196 18.62 -15.49 -0.77
CA LEU A 196 19.42 -15.66 0.44
C LEU A 196 20.46 -16.77 0.23
N PRO A 197 21.72 -16.56 0.66
CA PRO A 197 22.71 -17.63 0.68
C PRO A 197 22.21 -18.82 1.52
N SER A 198 22.58 -20.04 1.13
CA SER A 198 22.20 -21.24 1.88
C SER A 198 22.64 -21.16 3.34
N GLY A 199 21.75 -21.51 4.27
CA GLY A 199 22.01 -21.47 5.72
C GLY A 199 21.86 -20.09 6.37
N TRP A 200 21.50 -19.06 5.61
CA TRP A 200 21.16 -17.74 6.14
C TRP A 200 19.65 -17.54 6.20
N GLU A 201 19.21 -16.81 7.20
CA GLU A 201 17.81 -16.42 7.39
C GLU A 201 17.69 -14.90 7.47
N VAL A 202 16.48 -14.38 7.24
CA VAL A 202 16.21 -12.95 7.39
C VAL A 202 16.26 -12.61 8.87
N ALA A 203 17.01 -11.56 9.23
CA ALA A 203 17.14 -11.15 10.61
C ALA A 203 15.79 -10.71 11.21
N PRO A 204 15.46 -11.11 12.45
CA PRO A 204 14.23 -10.69 13.10
C PRO A 204 14.29 -9.20 13.48
N ALA A 205 13.13 -8.55 13.53
CA ALA A 205 12.98 -7.14 13.89
C ALA A 205 12.99 -6.92 15.42
N THR A 206 13.98 -7.46 16.14
CA THR A 206 14.07 -7.32 17.60
C THR A 206 14.84 -6.05 17.99
N GLU A 207 14.49 -5.47 19.15
CA GLU A 207 15.13 -4.26 19.68
C GLU A 207 16.66 -4.41 19.79
N THR A 208 17.16 -5.58 20.22
CA THR A 208 18.60 -5.85 20.30
C THR A 208 19.27 -5.79 18.94
N VAL A 209 18.67 -6.38 17.90
CA VAL A 209 19.22 -6.34 16.53
C VAL A 209 19.19 -4.91 16.01
N ILE A 210 18.08 -4.19 16.21
CA ILE A 210 17.96 -2.79 15.77
C ILE A 210 19.04 -1.93 16.43
N ARG A 211 19.20 -2.03 17.76
CA ARG A 211 20.11 -1.20 18.53
C ARG A 211 21.59 -1.55 18.33
N GLU A 212 21.93 -2.83 18.25
CA GLU A 212 23.33 -3.30 18.24
C GLU A 212 23.85 -3.62 16.83
N VAL A 213 22.99 -3.90 15.85
CA VAL A 213 23.37 -4.33 14.50
C VAL A 213 23.02 -3.29 13.44
N ILE A 214 21.82 -2.69 13.49
CA ILE A 214 21.36 -1.78 12.44
C ILE A 214 21.79 -0.34 12.74
N LYS A 215 21.45 0.18 13.92
CA LYS A 215 21.69 1.57 14.34
C LYS A 215 23.16 1.99 14.30
N PRO A 216 24.15 1.17 14.73
CA PRO A 216 25.54 1.64 14.81
C PRO A 216 26.30 1.59 13.48
N TYR A 217 25.74 0.96 12.45
CA TYR A 217 26.46 0.60 11.23
C TYR A 217 25.74 1.14 10.00
N SER A 218 26.49 1.56 8.98
CA SER A 218 25.94 2.17 7.76
C SER A 218 25.58 1.15 6.70
N TRP A 219 26.24 -0.03 6.67
CA TRP A 219 25.94 -1.14 5.75
C TRP A 219 25.93 -0.78 4.25
N GLY A 220 26.50 0.36 3.89
CA GLY A 220 26.45 0.93 2.55
C GLY A 220 25.04 1.35 2.11
N THR A 221 24.07 1.48 3.02
CA THR A 221 22.68 1.85 2.70
C THR A 221 22.02 2.68 3.79
N HIS A 222 21.00 3.48 3.46
CA HIS A 222 20.23 4.24 4.45
C HIS A 222 19.23 3.38 5.23
N LEU A 223 18.74 2.30 4.61
CA LEU A 223 17.69 1.43 5.16
C LEU A 223 18.09 -0.04 5.06
N LEU A 224 17.77 -0.81 6.09
CA LEU A 224 17.82 -2.26 6.08
C LEU A 224 16.43 -2.85 6.33
N VAL A 225 16.09 -3.89 5.58
CA VAL A 225 14.82 -4.60 5.70
C VAL A 225 15.02 -5.87 6.52
N THR A 226 14.24 -6.02 7.58
CA THR A 226 14.22 -7.21 8.47
C THR A 226 13.00 -8.08 8.17
N GLU A 227 12.85 -9.15 8.95
CA GLU A 227 11.65 -9.99 8.95
C GLU A 227 10.38 -9.14 9.16
N GLY A 228 9.28 -9.58 8.56
CA GLY A 228 8.02 -8.81 8.55
C GLY A 228 8.07 -7.60 7.61
N CYS A 229 9.08 -7.51 6.75
CA CYS A 229 9.24 -6.46 5.76
C CYS A 229 9.34 -5.05 6.37
N LYS A 230 9.90 -4.96 7.57
CA LYS A 230 10.13 -3.68 8.28
C LYS A 230 11.47 -3.10 7.86
N ALA A 231 11.47 -1.84 7.42
CA ALA A 231 12.66 -1.12 7.01
C ALA A 231 13.11 -0.15 8.10
N TYR A 232 14.33 -0.33 8.60
CA TYR A 232 14.92 0.49 9.65
C TYR A 232 16.07 1.34 9.13
N TRP A 233 16.18 2.57 9.63
CA TRP A 233 17.30 3.46 9.34
C TRP A 233 18.61 2.91 9.93
N THR A 234 19.64 2.89 9.09
CA THR A 234 21.01 2.59 9.48
C THR A 234 21.71 3.84 10.01
N ALA A 235 22.99 3.72 10.40
CA ALA A 235 23.80 4.88 10.79
C ALA A 235 23.99 5.92 9.68
N ALA A 236 23.79 5.55 8.41
CA ALA A 236 23.84 6.51 7.30
C ALA A 236 22.55 7.33 7.16
N GLY A 237 21.48 6.90 7.85
CA GLY A 237 20.17 7.51 7.81
C GLY A 237 20.01 8.80 8.60
N ASN A 238 18.88 9.46 8.40
CA ASN A 238 18.52 10.66 9.17
C ASN A 238 18.11 10.34 10.61
N ASN A 239 17.57 9.13 10.86
CA ASN A 239 17.09 8.74 12.18
C ASN A 239 17.50 7.29 12.55
N PRO A 240 18.79 7.01 12.83
CA PRO A 240 19.31 5.65 12.99
C PRO A 240 18.59 4.81 14.05
N GLY A 241 18.16 3.61 13.66
CA GLY A 241 17.40 2.66 14.48
C GLY A 241 15.89 2.79 14.38
N CYS A 242 15.37 3.84 13.74
CA CYS A 242 13.93 4.04 13.61
C CYS A 242 13.31 3.27 12.45
N LEU A 243 12.07 2.87 12.63
CA LEU A 243 11.25 2.30 11.56
C LEU A 243 10.89 3.42 10.57
N GLU A 244 11.28 3.25 9.31
CA GLU A 244 10.93 4.19 8.24
C GLU A 244 9.65 3.75 7.51
N ALA A 245 9.60 2.47 7.16
CA ALA A 245 8.54 1.95 6.32
C ALA A 245 8.24 0.48 6.64
N LEU A 246 6.97 0.15 6.62
CA LEU A 246 6.50 -1.23 6.49
C LEU A 246 6.28 -1.52 5.01
N TRP A 247 7.08 -2.43 4.47
CA TRP A 247 6.90 -2.94 3.12
C TRP A 247 5.83 -4.02 3.16
N ASP A 248 4.57 -3.63 3.29
CA ASP A 248 3.49 -4.59 3.27
C ASP A 248 3.31 -5.12 1.84
N TYR A 249 3.83 -6.32 1.58
CA TYR A 249 3.55 -7.02 0.33
C TYR A 249 2.14 -7.62 0.42
N GLU A 250 1.12 -6.76 0.52
CA GLU A 250 -0.24 -7.21 0.24
C GLU A 250 -0.25 -7.76 -1.18
N LYS A 251 -0.51 -9.06 -1.28
CA LYS A 251 -0.72 -9.79 -2.53
C LYS A 251 -2.03 -9.34 -3.17
N LEU A 252 -2.13 -8.08 -3.59
CA LEU A 252 -3.14 -7.71 -4.55
C LEU A 252 -2.74 -8.33 -5.91
N PRO A 253 -3.68 -8.98 -6.62
CA PRO A 253 -3.40 -9.51 -7.96
C PRO A 253 -3.12 -8.34 -8.91
N GLY A 254 -1.84 -8.01 -9.08
CA GLY A 254 -1.34 -7.15 -10.16
C GLY A 254 -0.86 -5.75 -9.78
N ARG A 255 -0.84 -5.32 -8.50
CA ARG A 255 -0.21 -4.05 -8.09
C ARG A 255 0.37 -4.12 -6.68
N THR A 256 1.63 -3.71 -6.54
CA THR A 256 2.29 -3.46 -5.25
C THR A 256 1.93 -2.05 -4.81
N LEU A 257 1.19 -1.90 -3.70
CA LEU A 257 1.00 -0.60 -3.06
C LEU A 257 2.00 -0.52 -1.90
N LEU A 258 2.94 0.42 -1.98
CA LEU A 258 3.71 0.83 -0.80
C LEU A 258 2.77 1.69 0.06
N SER A 259 2.23 1.13 1.13
CA SER A 259 1.59 1.92 2.17
C SER A 259 2.68 2.45 3.11
N TRP A 260 2.89 3.77 3.07
CA TRP A 260 3.71 4.45 4.06
C TRP A 260 2.88 4.55 5.34
N GLN A 261 3.13 3.64 6.28
CA GLN A 261 2.69 3.82 7.66
C GLN A 261 3.89 4.36 8.44
N THR A 262 3.88 5.67 8.73
CA THR A 262 4.71 6.25 9.77
C THR A 262 4.25 5.64 11.09
N GLY A 263 4.97 4.64 11.58
CA GLY A 263 4.78 4.16 12.93
C GLY A 263 5.29 5.23 13.89
N ASP A 264 4.40 5.85 14.66
CA ASP A 264 4.74 6.68 15.83
C ASP A 264 5.31 5.82 16.99
N GLU A 265 6.09 4.79 16.68
CA GLU A 265 6.77 3.98 17.68
C GLU A 265 8.03 4.74 18.09
N HIS A 266 7.95 5.37 19.27
CA HIS A 266 8.99 6.20 19.87
C HIS A 266 10.41 5.68 19.61
N CYS A 267 11.12 6.42 18.77
CA CYS A 267 12.56 6.59 18.84
C CYS A 267 12.90 7.73 19.82
#